data_AF-A0A4Q7M6R4-F1
#
_entry.id   AF-A0A4Q7M6R4-F1
#
_cell.length_a   1.000
_cell.length_b   1.000
_cell.length_c   1.000
_cell.angle_alpha   90.00
_cell.angle_beta   90.00
_cell.angle_gamma   90.00
#
_symmetry.space_group_name_H-M   'P 1'
#
loop_
_entity.id
_entity.type
_entity.pdbx_description
1 polymer ?
#
loop_
_entity_poly.entity_id
_entity_poly.type
_entity_poly.pdbx_seq_one_letter_code
_entity_poly.pdbx_strand_id
1 'polypeptide(L)'
;MTWQLAMILGTVAAWTLAGAAVLTHVAVREWRRRRAAARRSIEGDPIDTLTLQIRLGEIAHEIQALAASNAFAAAHHTRAAQAAYDALLAEACRRAGLPVEGPGEATARTSEAERLREELELASRGWTW
;
A
#
# COMPACT_ATOMS: atom_id res chain seq x y z
N MET A 1 -25.71 -54.65 -27.84
CA MET A 1 -24.89 -54.54 -26.62
C MET A 1 -23.72 -53.56 -26.72
N THR A 2 -23.22 -53.17 -27.90
CA THR A 2 -22.08 -52.25 -28.05
C THR A 2 -22.40 -50.78 -27.76
N TRP A 3 -23.61 -50.32 -28.09
CA TRP A 3 -24.05 -48.92 -27.90
C TRP A 3 -24.18 -48.50 -26.43
N GLN A 4 -24.54 -49.42 -25.53
CA GLN A 4 -24.66 -49.13 -24.09
C GLN A 4 -23.28 -48.92 -23.45
N LEU A 5 -22.27 -49.70 -23.85
CA LEU A 5 -20.91 -49.56 -23.35
C LEU A 5 -20.27 -48.23 -23.79
N ALA A 6 -20.52 -47.79 -25.03
CA ALA A 6 -20.04 -46.50 -25.53
C ALA A 6 -20.60 -45.30 -24.76
N MET A 7 -21.89 -45.34 -24.40
CA MET A 7 -22.53 -44.30 -23.59
C MET A 7 -21.97 -44.24 -22.16
N ILE A 8 -21.74 -45.39 -21.53
CA ILE A 8 -21.16 -45.45 -20.18
C ILE A 8 -19.71 -44.94 -20.17
N LEU A 9 -18.90 -45.28 -21.18
CA LEU A 9 -17.53 -44.75 -21.28
C LEU A 9 -17.52 -43.23 -21.47
N GLY A 10 -18.41 -42.71 -22.31
CA GLY A 10 -18.51 -41.27 -22.58
C GLY A 10 -18.92 -40.45 -21.36
N THR A 11 -19.88 -40.94 -20.56
CA THR A 11 -20.29 -40.25 -19.32
C THR A 11 -19.20 -40.29 -18.27
N VAL A 12 -18.53 -41.43 -18.08
CA VAL A 12 -17.39 -41.52 -17.14
C VAL A 12 -16.28 -40.56 -17.56
N ALA A 13 -15.94 -40.50 -18.85
CA ALA A 13 -14.94 -39.56 -19.36
C ALA A 13 -15.35 -38.08 -19.17
N ALA A 14 -16.63 -37.76 -19.35
CA ALA A 14 -17.14 -36.40 -19.11
C ALA A 14 -17.07 -36.03 -17.62
N TRP A 15 -17.44 -36.94 -16.72
CA TRP A 15 -17.38 -36.72 -15.27
C TRP A 15 -15.95 -36.61 -14.74
N THR A 16 -15.01 -37.38 -15.28
CA THR A 16 -13.59 -37.27 -14.90
C THR A 16 -12.98 -35.95 -15.37
N LEU A 17 -13.30 -35.50 -16.58
CA LEU A 17 -12.87 -34.19 -17.10
C LEU A 17 -13.47 -33.04 -16.29
N ALA A 18 -14.76 -33.11 -15.96
CA ALA A 18 -15.42 -32.11 -15.11
C ALA A 18 -14.79 -32.08 -13.70
N GLY A 19 -14.53 -33.24 -13.09
CA GLY A 19 -13.85 -33.34 -11.80
C GLY A 19 -12.43 -32.75 -11.84
N ALA A 20 -11.66 -33.06 -12.88
CA ALA A 20 -10.32 -32.51 -13.08
C ALA A 20 -10.34 -30.98 -13.29
N ALA A 21 -11.32 -30.46 -14.04
CA ALA A 21 -11.50 -29.02 -14.23
C ALA A 21 -11.86 -28.29 -12.93
N VAL A 22 -12.71 -28.88 -12.09
CA VAL A 22 -13.04 -28.31 -10.77
C VAL A 22 -11.81 -28.33 -9.85
N LEU A 23 -11.06 -29.44 -9.79
CA LEU A 23 -9.86 -29.55 -8.96
C LEU A 23 -8.76 -28.56 -9.38
N THR A 24 -8.53 -28.41 -10.68
CA THR A 24 -7.58 -27.42 -11.20
C THR A 24 -8.03 -25.99 -10.89
N HIS A 25 -9.33 -25.68 -11.02
CA HIS A 25 -9.85 -24.36 -10.67
C HIS A 25 -9.68 -24.04 -9.17
N VAL A 26 -9.94 -25.03 -8.30
CA VAL A 26 -9.72 -24.90 -6.84
C VAL A 26 -8.24 -24.71 -6.53
N ALA A 27 -7.35 -25.50 -7.12
CA ALA A 27 -5.90 -25.39 -6.95
C ALA A 27 -5.37 -24.02 -7.41
N VAL A 28 -5.82 -23.54 -8.57
CA VAL A 28 -5.47 -22.19 -9.07
C VAL A 28 -6.00 -21.10 -8.15
N ARG A 29 -7.23 -21.24 -7.63
CA ARG A 29 -7.82 -20.28 -6.69
C ARG A 29 -7.05 -20.23 -5.37
N GLU A 30 -6.64 -21.38 -4.83
CA GLU A 30 -5.80 -21.44 -3.64
C GLU A 30 -4.42 -20.85 -3.88
N TRP A 31 -3.79 -21.16 -5.01
CA TRP A 31 -2.50 -20.59 -5.37
C TRP A 31 -2.55 -19.07 -5.47
N ARG A 32 -3.60 -18.52 -6.09
CA ARG A 32 -3.83 -17.05 -6.13
C ARG A 32 -4.02 -16.46 -4.73
N ARG A 33 -4.77 -17.13 -3.84
CA ARG A 33 -4.96 -16.68 -2.46
C ARG A 33 -3.65 -16.68 -1.67
N ARG A 34 -2.85 -17.74 -1.76
CA ARG A 34 -1.53 -17.83 -1.13
C ARG A 34 -0.59 -16.75 -1.67
N ARG A 35 -0.59 -16.50 -2.98
CA ARG A 35 0.23 -15.45 -3.61
C ARG A 35 -0.20 -14.05 -3.17
N ALA A 36 -1.50 -13.77 -3.04
CA ALA A 36 -2.01 -12.50 -2.54
C ALA A 36 -1.72 -12.30 -1.03
N ALA A 37 -1.75 -13.38 -0.23
CA ALA A 37 -1.33 -13.33 1.17
C ALA A 37 0.19 -13.10 1.31
N ALA A 38 1.01 -13.78 0.51
CA ALA A 38 2.45 -13.58 0.48
C ALA A 38 2.82 -12.16 0.03
N ARG A 39 2.13 -11.60 -0.96
CA ARG A 39 2.27 -10.19 -1.34
C ARG A 39 1.94 -9.26 -0.19
N ARG A 40 0.77 -9.41 0.45
CA ARG A 40 0.39 -8.60 1.63
C ARG A 40 1.38 -8.71 2.79
N SER A 41 2.00 -9.87 2.98
CA SER A 41 3.05 -10.04 4.00
C SER A 41 4.33 -9.25 3.69
N ILE A 42 4.61 -8.98 2.41
CA ILE A 42 5.79 -8.25 1.96
C ILE A 42 5.50 -6.75 1.81
N GLU A 43 4.29 -6.40 1.36
CA GLU A 43 3.86 -5.04 0.99
C GLU A 43 3.14 -4.30 2.12
N GLY A 44 2.84 -4.97 3.24
CA GLY A 44 2.02 -4.44 4.33
C GLY A 44 0.52 -4.51 4.03
N ASP A 45 -0.32 -4.14 5.01
CA ASP A 45 -1.77 -4.07 4.81
C ASP A 45 -2.11 -2.86 3.92
N PRO A 46 -2.83 -3.05 2.79
CA PRO A 46 -3.27 -1.96 1.93
C PRO A 46 -4.16 -0.93 2.65
N ILE A 47 -4.95 -1.35 3.65
CA ILE A 47 -5.81 -0.45 4.41
C ILE A 47 -4.98 0.46 5.30
N ASP A 48 -3.92 -0.08 5.91
CA ASP A 48 -3.00 0.72 6.72
C ASP A 48 -2.25 1.73 5.84
N THR A 49 -1.89 1.36 4.62
CA THR A 49 -1.26 2.25 3.64
C THR A 49 -2.19 3.39 3.24
N LEU A 50 -3.45 3.09 2.90
CA LEU A 50 -4.46 4.10 2.58
C LEU A 50 -4.73 5.03 3.77
N THR A 51 -4.79 4.47 4.99
CA THR A 51 -4.96 5.27 6.21
C THR A 51 -3.83 6.27 6.39
N LEU A 52 -2.60 5.87 6.08
CA LEU A 52 -1.43 6.74 6.16
C LEU A 52 -1.47 7.85 5.10
N GLN A 53 -1.89 7.53 3.88
CA GLN A 53 -2.10 8.51 2.80
C GLN A 53 -3.14 9.56 3.17
N ILE A 54 -4.29 9.15 3.73
CA ILE A 54 -5.33 10.09 4.19
C ILE A 54 -4.78 11.03 5.27
N ARG A 55 -4.08 10.50 6.28
CA ARG A 55 -3.51 11.31 7.36
C ARG A 55 -2.44 12.29 6.87
N LEU A 56 -1.61 11.88 5.91
CA LEU A 56 -0.64 12.77 5.26
C LEU A 56 -1.35 13.94 4.58
N GLY A 57 -2.43 13.66 3.84
CA GLY A 57 -3.22 14.69 3.15
C GLY A 57 -3.90 15.65 4.13
N GLU A 58 -4.48 15.14 5.22
CA GLU A 58 -5.08 15.94 6.29
C GLU A 58 -4.08 16.93 6.89
N ILE A 59 -2.89 16.44 7.27
CA ILE A 59 -1.86 17.30 7.86
C ILE A 59 -1.25 18.27 6.83
N ALA A 60 -1.06 17.84 5.58
CA ALA A 60 -0.62 18.73 4.51
C ALA A 60 -1.60 19.90 4.31
N HIS A 61 -2.90 19.62 4.33
CA HIS A 61 -3.93 20.63 4.25
C HIS A 61 -3.92 21.57 5.47
N GLU A 62 -3.73 21.03 6.68
CA GLU A 62 -3.60 21.83 7.91
C GLU A 62 -2.40 22.78 7.84
N ILE A 63 -1.24 22.31 7.38
CA ILE A 63 -0.04 23.15 7.19
C ILE A 63 -0.32 24.29 6.20
N GLN A 64 -0.97 23.99 5.08
CA GLN A 64 -1.34 25.01 4.09
C GLN A 64 -2.33 26.05 4.67
N ALA A 65 -3.32 25.60 5.44
CA ALA A 65 -4.28 26.47 6.10
C ALA A 65 -3.62 27.37 7.15
N LEU A 66 -2.69 26.81 7.94
CA LEU A 66 -1.91 27.57 8.92
C LEU A 66 -1.00 28.59 8.24
N ALA A 67 -0.35 28.23 7.13
CA ALA A 67 0.50 29.13 6.35
C ALA A 67 -0.28 30.31 5.75
N ALA A 68 -1.56 30.10 5.39
CA ALA A 68 -2.44 31.16 4.90
C ALA A 68 -2.98 32.07 6.02
N SER A 69 -2.86 31.66 7.29
CA SER A 69 -3.38 32.42 8.44
C SER A 69 -2.35 33.45 8.95
N ASN A 70 -2.76 34.72 9.10
CA ASN A 70 -1.89 35.80 9.62
C ASN A 70 -1.82 35.84 11.16
N ALA A 71 -2.18 34.75 11.86
CA ALA A 71 -2.24 34.73 13.31
C ALA A 71 -0.84 34.49 13.93
N PHE A 72 -0.31 35.48 14.66
CA PHE A 72 1.01 35.42 15.29
C PHE A 72 1.18 34.26 16.31
N ALA A 73 0.06 33.71 16.82
CA ALA A 73 0.06 32.52 17.69
C ALA A 73 0.28 31.19 16.95
N ALA A 74 0.34 31.20 15.61
CA ALA A 74 0.44 30.01 14.79
C ALA A 74 1.84 29.36 14.80
N ALA A 75 2.91 30.04 15.24
CA ALA A 75 4.27 29.51 15.10
C ALA A 75 4.53 28.19 15.87
N HIS A 76 3.83 27.95 16.98
CA HIS A 76 3.90 26.66 17.68
C HIS A 76 3.09 25.58 16.95
N HIS A 77 1.86 25.92 16.53
CA HIS A 77 0.99 25.01 15.77
C HIS A 77 1.62 24.60 14.44
N THR A 78 2.22 25.53 13.70
CA THR A 78 2.95 25.24 12.45
C THR A 78 4.10 24.27 12.69
N ARG A 79 4.89 24.44 13.77
CA ARG A 79 5.98 23.50 14.10
C ARG A 79 5.44 22.12 14.49
N ALA A 80 4.36 22.06 15.26
CA ALA A 80 3.75 20.80 15.65
C ALA A 80 3.17 20.05 14.43
N ALA A 81 2.45 20.75 13.56
CA ALA A 81 1.93 20.19 12.31
C ALA A 81 3.05 19.71 11.39
N GLN A 82 4.13 20.48 11.26
CA GLN A 82 5.31 20.07 10.48
C GLN A 82 5.98 18.82 11.05
N ALA A 83 6.15 18.73 12.37
CA ALA A 83 6.73 17.55 13.01
C ALA A 83 5.83 16.31 12.85
N ALA A 84 4.50 16.49 12.90
CA ALA A 84 3.55 15.42 12.64
C ALA A 84 3.64 14.95 11.17
N TYR A 85 3.75 15.88 10.24
CA TYR A 85 3.93 15.58 8.82
C TYR A 85 5.20 14.78 8.57
N ASP A 86 6.35 15.25 9.10
CA ASP A 86 7.64 14.59 8.94
C ASP A 86 7.63 13.16 9.54
N ALA A 87 6.94 12.96 10.67
CA ALA A 87 6.79 11.64 11.28
C ALA A 87 5.93 10.68 10.43
N LEU A 88 4.85 11.17 9.83
CA LEU A 88 4.00 10.38 8.92
C LEU A 88 4.73 10.08 7.61
N LEU A 89 5.49 11.03 7.09
CA LEU A 89 6.29 10.88 5.87
C LEU A 89 7.39 9.82 6.05
N ALA A 90 8.07 9.86 7.19
CA ALA A 90 9.05 8.83 7.58
C ALA A 90 8.41 7.44 7.69
N GLU A 91 7.19 7.33 8.22
CA GLU A 91 6.46 6.06 8.27
C GLU A 91 6.06 5.58 6.86
N ALA A 92 5.62 6.48 6.00
CA ALA A 92 5.28 6.15 4.62
C ALA A 92 6.50 5.65 3.85
N CYS A 93 7.65 6.31 4.03
CA CYS A 93 8.93 5.88 3.49
C CYS A 93 9.31 4.48 3.98
N ARG A 94 9.25 4.22 5.29
CA ARG A 94 9.53 2.88 5.84
C ARG A 94 8.64 1.80 5.22
N ARG A 95 7.35 2.08 5.03
CA ARG A 95 6.40 1.14 4.40
C ARG A 95 6.64 0.96 2.91
N ALA A 96 7.12 1.99 2.23
CA ALA A 96 7.56 1.92 0.84
C ALA A 96 8.95 1.28 0.67
N GLY A 97 9.61 0.86 1.76
CA GLY A 97 10.96 0.29 1.74
C GLY A 97 12.06 1.32 1.45
N LEU A 98 11.79 2.60 1.69
CA LEU A 98 12.74 3.69 1.52
C LEU A 98 13.60 3.88 2.77
N PRO A 99 14.89 4.18 2.61
CA PRO A 99 15.73 4.61 3.73
C PRO A 99 15.27 5.98 4.24
N VAL A 100 15.19 6.12 5.56
CA VAL A 100 14.88 7.38 6.25
C VAL A 100 16.07 7.71 7.15
N GLU A 101 16.62 8.90 6.99
CA GLU A 101 17.72 9.38 7.83
C GLU A 101 17.18 9.83 9.20
N GLY A 102 17.89 9.47 10.27
CA GLY A 102 17.53 9.89 11.62
C GLY A 102 17.87 11.36 11.87
N PRO A 103 17.23 12.02 12.87
CA PRO A 103 17.33 13.46 13.11
C PRO A 103 18.69 13.99 13.63
N GLY A 104 19.79 13.24 13.43
CA GLY A 104 21.05 13.46 14.13
C GLY A 104 21.81 14.74 13.77
N GLU A 105 21.76 15.21 12.53
CA GLU A 105 22.69 16.27 12.05
C GLU A 105 22.08 17.24 11.00
N ALA A 106 20.78 17.16 10.73
CA ALA A 106 20.16 17.94 9.66
C ALA A 106 19.90 19.41 10.05
N THR A 107 20.37 20.36 9.24
CA THR A 107 19.94 21.77 9.31
C THR A 107 18.50 21.92 8.81
N ALA A 108 17.80 23.00 9.15
CA ALA A 108 16.42 23.23 8.67
C ALA A 108 16.27 23.20 7.13
N ARG A 109 17.29 23.66 6.39
CA ARG A 109 17.31 23.61 4.93
C ARG A 109 17.56 22.19 4.41
N THR A 110 18.42 21.44 5.11
CA THR A 110 18.67 20.03 4.82
C THR A 110 17.41 19.21 5.08
N SER A 111 16.67 19.48 6.17
CA SER A 111 15.42 18.78 6.47
C SER A 111 14.32 19.06 5.45
N GLU A 112 14.26 20.26 4.89
CA GLU A 112 13.30 20.58 3.82
C GLU A 112 13.66 19.87 2.50
N ALA A 113 14.95 19.83 2.14
CA ALA A 113 15.41 19.10 0.96
C ALA A 113 15.18 17.58 1.08
N GLU A 114 15.46 17.00 2.25
CA GLU A 114 15.20 15.58 2.53
C GLU A 114 13.70 15.27 2.49
N ARG A 115 12.86 16.12 3.08
CA ARG A 115 11.41 16.00 2.96
C ARG A 115 10.96 15.99 1.50
N LEU A 116 11.42 16.96 0.70
CA LEU A 116 11.08 17.01 -0.73
C LEU A 116 11.55 15.75 -1.48
N ARG A 117 12.75 15.24 -1.18
CA ARG A 117 13.25 13.98 -1.75
C ARG A 117 12.32 12.82 -1.40
N GLU A 118 11.92 12.69 -0.14
CA GLU A 118 11.01 11.64 0.34
C GLU A 118 9.62 11.72 -0.33
N GLU A 119 9.07 12.92 -0.45
CA GLU A 119 7.80 13.15 -1.14
C GLU A 119 7.86 12.72 -2.62
N LEU A 120 8.92 13.12 -3.33
CA LEU A 120 9.10 12.75 -4.74
C LEU A 120 9.30 11.23 -4.91
N GLU A 121 10.07 10.61 -4.01
CA GLU A 121 10.28 9.16 -4.00
C GLU A 121 8.97 8.40 -3.76
N LEU A 122 8.13 8.86 -2.84
CA LEU A 122 6.79 8.28 -2.60
C LEU A 122 5.87 8.47 -3.80
N ALA A 123 5.79 9.69 -4.35
CA ALA A 123 4.98 10.00 -5.52
C ALA A 123 5.37 9.14 -6.74
N SER A 124 6.67 8.92 -6.96
CA SER A 124 7.18 8.05 -8.05
C SER A 124 6.75 6.58 -7.91
N ARG A 125 6.46 6.14 -6.68
CA ARG A 125 5.94 4.80 -6.35
C ARG A 125 4.41 4.73 -6.35
N GLY A 126 3.73 5.79 -6.80
CA GLY A 126 2.28 5.86 -6.89
C GLY A 126 1.57 6.18 -5.57
N TRP A 127 2.30 6.67 -4.57
CA TRP A 127 1.66 7.22 -3.38
C TRP A 127 1.00 8.55 -3.72
N THR A 128 -0.15 8.78 -3.12
CA THR A 128 -0.92 10.02 -3.27
C THR A 128 -1.46 10.41 -1.92
N TRP A 129 -1.39 11.70 -1.58
CA TRP A 129 -1.99 12.29 -0.39
C TRP A 129 -2.41 13.73 -0.67
#